data_AF-Q7TUF0-F1
#
_entry.id   AF-Q7TUF0-F1
#
_cell.length_a   1.000
_cell.length_b   1.000
_cell.length_c   1.000
_cell.angle_alpha   90.00
_cell.angle_beta   90.00
_cell.angle_gamma   90.00
#
_symmetry.space_group_name_H-M   'P 1'
#
loop_
_entity.id
_entity.type
_entity.pdbx_description
1 polymer ?
#
loop_
_entity_poly.entity_id
_entity_poly.type
_entity_poly.pdbx_seq_one_letter_code
_entity_poly.pdbx_strand_id
1 'polypeptide(L)'
;MIWWIYRVGWVEALKTVIKVLVPSILIILFNIKAGRLLFKNPLVGLFSALPTSIFIYRGSLPVVASINNWIDTKRSKYEESKDVIDTDSIPLDD
;
A
#
# COMPACT_ATOMS: atom_id res chain seq x y z
N MET A 1 16.92 19.30 6.76
CA MET A 1 15.51 19.08 7.19
C MET A 1 14.57 18.93 6.00
N ILE A 2 14.50 19.90 5.07
CA ILE A 2 13.58 19.88 3.89
C ILE A 2 13.71 18.62 3.02
N TRP A 3 14.94 18.12 2.82
CA TRP A 3 15.22 16.95 1.99
C TRP A 3 14.73 15.63 2.62
N TRP A 4 14.77 15.52 3.95
CA TRP A 4 14.25 14.37 4.68
C TRP A 4 12.72 14.35 4.66
N ILE A 5 12.09 15.51 4.84
CA ILE A 5 10.64 15.68 4.68
C ILE A 5 10.21 15.29 3.27
N TYR A 6 10.94 15.75 2.24
CA TYR A 6 10.62 15.41 0.86
C TYR A 6 10.76 13.90 0.64
N ARG A 7 11.91 13.31 0.98
CA ARG A 7 12.17 11.90 0.71
C ARG A 7 11.26 10.94 1.49
N VAL A 8 11.03 11.19 2.77
CA VAL A 8 10.21 10.32 3.64
C VAL A 8 8.72 10.60 3.49
N GLY A 9 8.34 11.85 3.24
CA GLY A 9 6.96 12.25 3.03
C GLY A 9 6.32 11.54 1.84
N TRP A 10 7.06 11.32 0.73
CA TRP A 10 6.54 10.56 -0.42
C TRP A 10 6.23 9.09 -0.08
N VAL A 11 7.08 8.44 0.72
CA VAL A 11 6.87 7.04 1.12
C VAL A 11 5.66 6.94 2.06
N GLU A 12 5.53 7.87 3.01
CA GLU A 12 4.41 7.88 3.94
C GLU A 12 3.08 8.23 3.26
N ALA A 13 3.11 9.14 2.29
CA ALA A 13 1.98 9.44 1.42
C ALA A 13 1.56 8.21 0.61
N LEU A 14 2.51 7.47 0.02
CA LEU A 14 2.23 6.23 -0.71
C LEU A 14 1.57 5.18 0.19
N LYS A 15 2.09 4.95 1.41
CA LYS A 15 1.48 4.02 2.37
C LYS A 15 0.06 4.44 2.75
N THR A 16 -0.17 5.75 2.90
CA THR A 16 -1.50 6.31 3.19
C THR A 16 -2.47 6.05 2.05
N VAL A 17 -2.03 6.24 0.80
CA VAL A 17 -2.83 5.93 -0.40
C VAL A 17 -3.15 4.43 -0.45
N ILE A 18 -2.17 3.56 -0.24
CA ILE A 18 -2.36 2.09 -0.24
C ILE A 18 -3.39 1.66 0.80
N LYS A 19 -3.36 2.26 1.99
CA LYS A 19 -4.31 1.97 3.07
C LYS A 19 -5.76 2.24 2.69
N VAL A 20 -6.02 3.19 1.80
CA VAL A 20 -7.38 3.51 1.31
C VAL A 20 -7.69 2.74 0.02
N LEU A 21 -6.72 2.65 -0.88
CA LEU A 21 -6.87 2.08 -2.22
C LEU A 21 -7.12 0.57 -2.18
N VAL A 22 -6.34 -0.19 -1.40
CA VAL A 22 -6.45 -1.66 -1.35
C VAL A 22 -7.82 -2.12 -0.84
N PRO A 23 -8.32 -1.62 0.31
CA PRO A 23 -9.68 -1.96 0.73
C PRO A 23 -10.73 -1.52 -0.30
N SER A 24 -10.59 -0.35 -0.91
CA SER A 24 -11.56 0.18 -1.87
C SER A 24 -11.68 -0.72 -3.11
N ILE A 25 -10.55 -1.13 -3.69
CA ILE A 25 -10.53 -2.03 -4.85
C ILE A 25 -11.18 -3.37 -4.48
N LEU A 26 -10.82 -3.95 -3.33
CA LEU A 26 -11.40 -5.22 -2.88
C LEU A 26 -12.91 -5.11 -2.65
N ILE A 27 -13.38 -4.02 -2.03
CA ILE A 27 -14.80 -3.77 -1.83
C ILE A 27 -15.54 -3.73 -3.18
N ILE A 28 -15.00 -3.03 -4.18
CA ILE A 28 -15.59 -2.94 -5.51
C ILE A 28 -15.65 -4.32 -6.18
N LEU A 29 -14.54 -5.07 -6.18
CA LEU A 29 -14.45 -6.39 -6.84
C LEU A 29 -15.41 -7.42 -6.23
N PHE A 30 -15.53 -7.45 -4.91
CA PHE A 30 -16.40 -8.43 -4.23
C PHE A 30 -17.88 -8.01 -4.22
N ASN A 31 -18.18 -6.71 -4.33
CA ASN A 31 -19.56 -6.22 -4.38
C ASN A 31 -20.12 -6.06 -5.82
N ILE A 32 -19.47 -6.55 -6.88
CA ILE A 32 -20.02 -6.49 -8.25
C ILE A 32 -21.45 -7.06 -8.31
N LYS A 33 -21.72 -8.15 -7.58
CA LYS A 33 -23.05 -8.78 -7.50
C LYS A 33 -24.06 -7.95 -6.69
N ALA A 34 -23.61 -7.26 -5.64
CA ALA A 34 -24.43 -6.29 -4.90
C ALA A 34 -24.72 -5.03 -5.73
N GLY A 35 -23.78 -4.63 -6.59
CA GLY A 35 -23.96 -3.61 -7.63
C GLY A 35 -25.15 -3.91 -8.54
N ARG A 36 -25.27 -5.16 -9.02
CA ARG A 36 -26.46 -5.59 -9.78
C ARG A 36 -27.75 -5.52 -8.95
N LEU A 37 -27.68 -5.75 -7.65
CA LEU A 37 -28.83 -5.66 -6.75
C LEU A 37 -29.25 -4.20 -6.49
N LEU A 38 -28.28 -3.28 -6.39
CA LEU A 38 -28.51 -1.83 -6.27
C LEU A 38 -29.36 -1.27 -7.42
N PHE A 39 -29.13 -1.72 -8.65
CA PHE A 39 -29.92 -1.27 -9.80
C PHE A 39 -31.34 -1.85 -9.85
N LYS A 40 -31.60 -2.96 -9.13
CA LYS A 40 -32.92 -3.61 -9.09
C LYS A 40 -33.74 -3.15 -7.90
N ASN A 41 -33.12 -3.02 -6.73
CA ASN A 41 -33.71 -2.43 -5.53
C ASN A 41 -32.61 -1.73 -4.72
N PRO A 42 -32.50 -0.38 -4.79
CA PRO A 42 -31.37 0.37 -4.25
C PRO A 42 -31.23 0.23 -2.73
N LEU A 43 -32.35 0.12 -2.00
CA LEU A 43 -32.30 -0.08 -0.54
C LEU A 43 -31.68 -1.44 -0.21
N VAL A 44 -32.17 -2.52 -0.82
CA VAL A 44 -31.68 -3.88 -0.55
C VAL A 44 -30.22 -4.03 -1.02
N GLY A 45 -29.85 -3.42 -2.14
CA GLY A 45 -28.47 -3.38 -2.60
C GLY A 45 -27.53 -2.72 -1.59
N LEU A 46 -27.90 -1.55 -1.06
CA LEU A 46 -27.10 -0.82 -0.07
C LEU A 46 -26.96 -1.62 1.22
N PHE A 47 -28.07 -2.11 1.78
CA PHE A 47 -28.05 -2.90 3.01
C PHE A 47 -27.29 -4.22 2.86
N SER A 48 -27.32 -4.84 1.67
CA SER A 48 -26.55 -6.06 1.41
C SER A 48 -25.05 -5.81 1.26
N ALA A 49 -24.64 -4.63 0.77
CA ALA A 49 -23.25 -4.30 0.52
C ALA A 49 -22.51 -3.82 1.78
N LEU A 50 -23.21 -3.29 2.79
CA LEU A 50 -22.58 -2.75 4.00
C LEU A 50 -21.87 -3.83 4.85
N PRO A 51 -22.51 -4.96 5.23
CA PRO A 51 -21.87 -5.99 6.04
C PRO A 51 -20.67 -6.63 5.32
N THR A 52 -20.81 -6.89 4.02
CA THR A 52 -19.73 -7.45 3.18
C THR A 52 -18.56 -6.48 3.08
N SER A 53 -18.82 -5.19 2.88
CA SER A 53 -17.75 -4.18 2.79
C SER A 53 -16.94 -4.06 4.08
N ILE A 54 -17.59 -4.16 5.25
CA ILE A 54 -16.90 -4.16 6.55
C ILE A 54 -16.01 -5.40 6.70
N PHE A 55 -16.52 -6.57 6.30
CA PHE A 55 -15.76 -7.81 6.33
C PHE A 55 -14.52 -7.75 5.42
N ILE A 56 -14.70 -7.26 4.18
CA ILE A 56 -13.63 -7.09 3.21
C ILE A 56 -12.60 -6.07 3.71
N TYR A 57 -13.04 -4.95 4.28
CA TYR A 57 -12.15 -3.95 4.87
C TYR A 57 -11.24 -4.58 5.93
N ARG A 58 -11.82 -5.34 6.88
CA ARG A 58 -11.01 -6.03 7.91
C ARG A 58 -10.07 -7.08 7.31
N GLY A 59 -10.55 -7.86 6.35
CA GLY A 59 -9.75 -8.85 5.64
C GLY A 59 -8.62 -8.25 4.80
N SER A 60 -8.73 -6.97 4.40
CA SER A 60 -7.71 -6.27 3.62
C SER A 60 -6.56 -5.71 4.47
N LEU A 61 -6.74 -5.54 5.79
CA LEU A 61 -5.71 -4.97 6.66
C LEU A 61 -4.39 -5.77 6.66
N PRO A 62 -4.38 -7.13 6.72
CA PRO A 62 -3.14 -7.91 6.61
C PRO A 62 -2.43 -7.74 5.26
N VAL A 63 -3.19 -7.50 4.17
CA VAL A 63 -2.64 -7.24 2.84
C VAL A 63 -1.95 -5.88 2.81
N VAL A 64 -2.61 -4.84 3.33
CA VAL A 64 -2.01 -3.50 3.49
C VAL A 64 -0.74 -3.57 4.32
N ALA A 65 -0.76 -4.30 5.44
CA ALA A 65 0.41 -4.48 6.30
C ALA A 65 1.57 -5.17 5.56
N SER A 66 1.28 -6.22 4.80
CA SER A 66 2.27 -6.93 3.97
C SER A 66 2.92 -6.02 2.93
N ILE A 67 2.11 -5.19 2.25
CA ILE A 67 2.62 -4.23 1.26
C ILE A 67 3.50 -3.16 1.93
N ASN A 68 3.08 -2.63 3.08
CA ASN A 68 3.86 -1.64 3.81
C ASN A 68 5.22 -2.22 4.26
N ASN A 69 5.22 -3.44 4.80
CA ASN A 69 6.44 -4.14 5.21
C ASN A 69 7.39 -4.37 4.01
N TRP A 70 6.84 -4.69 2.84
CA TRP A 70 7.62 -4.84 1.62
C TRP A 70 8.26 -3.52 1.17
N ILE A 71 7.51 -2.41 1.22
CA ILE A 71 8.04 -1.06 0.92
C ILE A 71 9.18 -0.70 1.87
N ASP A 72 9.02 -0.96 3.17
CA ASP A 72 10.05 -0.68 4.18
C ASP A 72 11.29 -1.54 3.98
N THR A 73 11.13 -2.82 3.65
CA THR A 73 12.24 -3.72 3.35
C THR A 73 13.01 -3.26 2.12
N LYS A 74 12.32 -2.83 1.06
CA LYS A 74 12.95 -2.31 -0.16
C LYS A 74 13.70 -1.01 0.10
N ARG A 75 13.14 -0.13 0.90
CA ARG A 75 13.79 1.12 1.30
C ARG A 75 15.05 0.86 2.11
N SER A 76 14.99 -0.02 3.12
CA SER A 76 16.13 -0.39 3.94
C SER A 76 17.29 -0.92 3.11
N LYS A 77 17.01 -1.85 2.19
CA LYS A 77 18.03 -2.42 1.29
C LYS A 77 18.67 -1.38 0.37
N TYR A 78 17.89 -0.40 -0.09
CA TYR A 78 18.39 0.67 -0.94
C TYR A 78 19.29 1.66 -0.17
N GLU A 79 18.92 2.00 1.07
CA GLU A 79 19.74 2.86 1.94
C GLU A 79 21.07 2.17 2.31
N GLU A 80 21.04 0.88 2.66
CA GLU A 80 22.26 0.08 2.94
C GLU A 80 23.19 0.00 1.72
N SER A 81 22.65 -0.25 0.52
CA SER A 81 23.47 -0.33 -0.71
C SER A 81 24.12 0.99 -1.13
N LYS A 82 23.61 2.14 -0.64
CA LYS A 82 24.15 3.45 -0.99
C LYS A 82 25.34 3.84 -0.11
N ASP A 83 25.43 3.27 1.09
CA ASP A 83 26.55 3.48 2.01
C ASP A 83 27.75 2.56 1.69
N VAL A 84 27.58 1.58 0.79
CA VAL A 84 28.67 0.81 0.18
C VAL A 84 29.14 1.56 -1.06
N ILE A 85 29.93 2.61 -0.88
CA ILE A 85 30.78 3.12 -1.97
C ILE A 85 31.85 2.06 -2.16
N ASP A 86 31.76 1.30 -3.25
CA ASP A 86 32.87 0.48 -3.75
C ASP A 86 34.05 1.43 -3.97
N THR A 87 34.87 1.54 -2.94
CA THR A 87 36.15 2.24 -3.03
C THR A 87 37.04 1.21 -3.70
N ASP A 88 37.09 1.25 -5.04
CA ASP A 88 38.18 0.62 -5.78
C ASP A 88 39.46 1.27 -5.25
N SER A 89 40.05 0.65 -4.23
CA SER A 89 41.32 1.06 -3.68
C SER A 89 42.36 0.73 -4.73
N ILE A 90 42.70 1.72 -5.55
CA ILE A 90 43.83 1.65 -6.47
C ILE A 90 45.06 1.46 -5.59
N PRO A 91 45.78 0.32 -5.66
CA PRO A 91 47.07 0.22 -5.01
C PRO A 91 48.01 1.22 -5.70
N LEU A 92 48.54 2.16 -4.93
CA LEU A 92 49.73 2.90 -5.35
C LEU A 92 50.88 1.92 -5.19
N ASP A 93 51.24 1.23 -6.27
CA ASP A 93 52.51 0.52 -6.37
C ASP A 93 53.64 1.57 -6.34
N ASP A 94 54.55 1.44 -5.37
CA ASP A 94 55.83 2.18 -5.27
C ASP A 94 56.85 1.72 -6.32
#